data_AF-A0A7Y4MNW0-F1
#
_entry.id   AF-A0A7Y4MNW0-F1
#
_cell.length_a   1.000
_cell.length_b   1.000
_cell.length_c   1.000
_cell.angle_alpha   90.00
_cell.angle_beta   90.00
_cell.angle_gamma   90.00
#
_symmetry.space_group_name_H-M   'P 1'
#
loop_
_entity.id
_entity.type
_entity.pdbx_description
1 polymer ?
#
loop_
_entity_poly.entity_id
_entity_poly.type
_entity_poly.pdbx_seq_one_letter_code
_entity_poly.pdbx_strand_id
1 'polypeptide(L)'
;MLSPERVRVNRPGLHVVLWLALLSLSACASVSTGEKGRAVRVRLDLAELASAHEGERHALLIGVNHYDDESWNDLRYPGKDAEDLGRALADPSRGGFHSVTVLSRPEQTTRAAVLEALRALAARPWRPKDVVVVYVSGHGTLARDARGDLQRYLVMRDTRFRDVQGTGLEMAALERELERLASRRRVLVLATCHSGTGKSLLPPAVLDELERTKAAFVPRPLEEDSRASLVLSASDWGEAAREDDALANDIYTHFFIQALDGSGDRNRDGAVSATEAHDWARRHTWTYTQGRQRPSARMMEVGADPVLLSGTLKRPGQPEVFSYSPRLEGFTLKVDGVDAGELPGGVALPEGRRKLGLHKGGELLWEDTVALHLGERRALDSLLRELAEGHRRTASLEVGALGFLDGRSRREVLPPTVMAGAGLRLRGVLLEQRLDVGVDLAVGAGRQSLRLDMGGTVPVRHRAVMLGVTVGPSWEWGRLGVSTGPRVAALWLERSFQLDLLSQDERYLTVWPGWMGGVSWRVGARLVLEAKGQLLWAYVPVDGRTRAVGFGGLLLSGGYRF
;
A
#
# COMPACT_ATOMS: atom_id res chain seq x y z
N MET A 1 3.33 -28.90 -16.12
CA MET A 1 2.24 -28.98 -15.14
C MET A 1 2.84 -29.10 -13.76
N LEU A 2 3.03 -27.98 -13.07
CA LEU A 2 3.45 -27.88 -11.68
C LEU A 2 2.55 -26.86 -10.99
N SER A 3 2.27 -27.15 -9.72
CA SER A 3 1.31 -26.58 -8.78
C SER A 3 1.38 -25.05 -8.58
N PRO A 4 0.30 -24.39 -8.12
CA PRO A 4 0.37 -23.02 -7.65
C PRO A 4 0.88 -22.96 -6.20
N GLU A 5 1.99 -22.24 -6.02
CA GLU A 5 2.58 -21.88 -4.74
C GLU A 5 1.79 -20.81 -3.99
N ARG A 6 1.93 -20.88 -2.67
CA ARG A 6 1.20 -20.13 -1.65
C ARG A 6 1.70 -18.69 -1.53
N VAL A 7 0.77 -17.73 -1.55
CA VAL A 7 1.02 -16.35 -1.14
C VAL A 7 1.17 -16.29 0.39
N ARG A 8 2.37 -15.94 0.88
CA ARG A 8 2.62 -15.60 2.29
C ARG A 8 2.30 -14.12 2.52
N VAL A 9 1.16 -13.86 3.17
CA VAL A 9 0.86 -12.56 3.80
C VAL A 9 1.58 -12.51 5.16
N ASN A 10 2.31 -11.43 5.42
CA ASN A 10 3.00 -11.20 6.70
C ASN A 10 2.00 -10.66 7.74
N ARG A 11 1.96 -11.27 8.93
CA ARG A 11 0.80 -11.33 9.83
C ARG A 11 1.09 -10.82 11.26
N PRO A 12 1.23 -9.52 11.57
CA PRO A 12 1.29 -9.13 12.98
C PRO A 12 -0.08 -9.28 13.68
N GLY A 13 -1.18 -9.02 12.98
CA GLY A 13 -2.54 -9.15 13.54
C GLY A 13 -3.11 -10.56 13.50
N LEU A 14 -2.76 -11.35 12.48
CA LEU A 14 -3.28 -12.72 12.38
C LEU A 14 -2.64 -13.65 13.41
N HIS A 15 -1.39 -13.42 13.83
CA HIS A 15 -0.78 -14.24 14.86
C HIS A 15 -1.53 -14.11 16.19
N VAL A 16 -1.94 -12.91 16.63
CA VAL A 16 -2.67 -12.76 17.90
C VAL A 16 -4.04 -13.44 17.87
N VAL A 17 -4.76 -13.34 16.75
CA VAL A 17 -6.09 -13.97 16.57
C VAL A 17 -5.98 -15.48 16.40
N LEU A 18 -4.96 -15.97 15.67
CA LEU A 18 -4.69 -17.39 15.56
C LEU A 18 -4.19 -17.96 16.89
N TRP A 19 -3.39 -17.21 17.67
CA TRP A 19 -2.90 -17.61 18.99
C TRP A 19 -4.03 -17.68 20.01
N LEU A 20 -4.99 -16.75 20.02
CA LEU A 20 -6.17 -16.83 20.89
C LEU A 20 -7.08 -18.01 20.51
N ALA A 21 -7.28 -18.26 19.21
CA ALA A 21 -8.01 -19.43 18.72
C ALA A 21 -7.27 -20.76 19.00
N LEU A 22 -5.94 -20.78 18.87
CA LEU A 22 -5.09 -21.93 19.17
C LEU A 22 -4.96 -22.17 20.67
N LEU A 23 -4.89 -21.14 21.52
CA LEU A 23 -4.89 -21.28 22.98
C LEU A 23 -6.18 -21.91 23.50
N SER A 24 -7.32 -21.59 22.89
CA SER A 24 -8.59 -22.28 23.18
C SER A 24 -8.65 -23.73 22.67
N LEU A 25 -7.87 -24.08 21.66
CA LEU A 25 -7.75 -25.45 21.12
C LEU A 25 -6.66 -26.28 21.82
N SER A 26 -5.65 -25.64 22.42
CA SER A 26 -4.49 -26.29 23.05
C SER A 26 -4.73 -26.70 24.51
N ALA A 27 -5.77 -26.18 25.15
CA ALA A 27 -6.18 -26.61 26.49
C ALA A 27 -6.75 -28.06 26.53
N CYS A 28 -6.89 -28.70 25.36
CA CYS A 28 -7.39 -30.08 25.22
C CYS A 28 -6.32 -31.11 24.81
N ALA A 29 -5.04 -30.76 24.75
CA ALA A 29 -3.97 -31.69 24.35
C ALA A 29 -2.90 -31.83 25.44
N SER A 30 -3.15 -32.72 26.40
CA SER A 30 -2.08 -33.37 27.14
C SER A 30 -1.15 -34.13 26.18
N VAL A 31 0.18 -33.92 26.28
CA VAL A 31 1.25 -34.95 26.32
C VAL A 31 2.62 -34.44 25.82
N SER A 32 3.61 -34.71 26.68
CA SER A 32 5.06 -34.87 26.47
C SER A 32 5.97 -33.64 26.34
N THR A 33 6.80 -33.53 27.37
CA THR A 33 8.10 -32.87 27.42
C THR A 33 9.10 -33.61 26.53
N GLY A 34 9.69 -32.90 25.57
CA GLY A 34 10.86 -33.34 24.82
C GLY A 34 11.73 -32.14 24.50
N GLU A 35 12.75 -31.88 25.31
CA GLU A 35 13.78 -30.87 25.03
C GLU A 35 14.54 -31.21 23.75
N LYS A 36 14.51 -30.32 22.75
CA LYS A 36 15.60 -30.20 21.77
C LYS A 36 15.81 -28.73 21.38
N GLY A 37 16.69 -28.09 22.13
CA GLY A 37 17.41 -26.90 21.71
C GLY A 37 18.84 -26.98 22.23
N ARG A 38 19.83 -26.75 21.37
CA ARG A 38 21.14 -26.27 21.81
C ARG A 38 21.44 -25.00 21.02
N ALA A 39 21.31 -23.86 21.67
CA ALA A 39 21.66 -22.57 21.09
C ALA A 39 23.19 -22.47 21.00
N VAL A 40 23.72 -22.45 19.78
CA VAL A 40 25.12 -22.10 19.52
C VAL A 40 25.19 -20.57 19.45
N ARG A 41 26.08 -19.96 20.24
CA ARG A 41 26.34 -18.52 20.19
C ARG A 41 27.10 -18.21 18.90
N VAL A 42 26.38 -17.71 17.89
CA VAL A 42 27.03 -17.07 16.73
C VAL A 42 27.43 -15.66 17.16
N ARG A 43 28.73 -15.36 17.14
CA ARG A 43 29.21 -13.97 17.16
C ARG A 43 28.97 -13.41 15.76
N LEU A 44 27.95 -12.57 15.63
CA LEU A 44 27.74 -11.78 14.44
C LEU A 44 28.49 -10.48 14.64
N ASP A 45 29.44 -10.17 13.75
CA ASP A 45 29.99 -8.81 13.67
C ASP A 45 28.84 -7.90 13.23
N LEU A 46 28.52 -6.90 14.06
CA LEU A 46 27.43 -5.96 13.80
C LEU A 46 27.71 -5.10 12.56
N ALA A 47 28.98 -4.88 12.21
CA ALA A 47 29.37 -4.18 10.99
C ALA A 47 29.17 -5.05 9.73
N GLU A 48 29.55 -6.33 9.79
CA GLU A 48 29.22 -7.29 8.71
C GLU A 48 27.71 -7.57 8.62
N LEU A 49 26.99 -7.58 9.75
CA LEU A 49 25.55 -7.76 9.76
C LEU A 49 24.83 -6.53 9.19
N ALA A 50 25.32 -5.32 9.48
CA ALA A 50 24.79 -4.06 8.96
C ALA A 50 25.12 -3.87 7.47
N SER A 51 26.33 -4.19 7.02
CA SER A 51 26.70 -4.17 5.60
C SER A 51 25.98 -5.26 4.80
N ALA A 52 25.73 -6.44 5.41
CA ALA A 52 24.87 -7.46 4.84
C ALA A 52 23.37 -7.07 4.83
N HIS A 53 22.98 -6.04 5.61
CA HIS A 53 21.62 -5.51 5.68
C HIS A 53 21.35 -4.31 4.78
N GLU A 54 22.40 -3.65 4.27
CA GLU A 54 22.31 -2.63 3.24
C GLU A 54 22.30 -3.30 1.86
N GLY A 55 21.30 -2.96 1.05
CA GLY A 55 21.23 -3.46 -0.32
C GLY A 55 22.35 -2.88 -1.17
N GLU A 56 22.87 -3.67 -2.10
CA GLU A 56 23.84 -3.19 -3.09
C GLU A 56 23.11 -2.26 -4.06
N ARG A 57 23.83 -1.28 -4.60
CA ARG A 57 23.28 -0.30 -5.54
C ARG A 57 23.87 -0.53 -6.93
N HIS A 58 23.02 -0.61 -7.93
CA HIS A 58 23.42 -0.94 -9.30
C HIS A 58 22.73 -0.02 -10.30
N ALA A 59 23.44 0.31 -11.37
CA ALA A 59 22.92 1.16 -12.42
C ALA A 59 23.19 0.56 -13.81
N LEU A 60 22.18 0.66 -14.70
CA LEU A 60 22.31 0.46 -16.14
C LEU A 60 21.91 1.77 -16.82
N LEU A 61 22.85 2.41 -17.50
CA LEU A 61 22.67 3.73 -18.09
C LEU A 61 22.84 3.62 -19.61
N ILE A 62 21.84 4.08 -20.35
CA ILE A 62 21.76 3.93 -21.81
C ILE A 62 21.67 5.32 -22.42
N GLY A 63 22.58 5.64 -23.35
CA GLY A 63 22.60 6.91 -24.07
C GLY A 63 22.70 6.67 -25.57
N VAL A 64 21.69 7.07 -26.32
CA VAL A 64 21.63 6.85 -27.78
C VAL A 64 21.88 8.15 -28.52
N ASN A 65 23.06 8.30 -29.13
CA ASN A 65 23.45 9.48 -29.90
C ASN A 65 23.11 9.37 -31.39
N HIS A 66 23.40 8.21 -31.97
CA HIS A 66 23.39 8.00 -33.41
C HIS A 66 22.31 7.00 -33.83
N TYR A 67 21.67 7.27 -34.96
CA TYR A 67 20.59 6.46 -35.51
C TYR A 67 20.91 6.02 -36.95
N ASP A 68 20.64 4.76 -37.28
CA ASP A 68 20.93 4.21 -38.61
C ASP A 68 19.89 4.68 -39.66
N ASP A 69 18.67 5.02 -39.24
CA ASP A 69 17.63 5.61 -40.09
C ASP A 69 17.72 7.14 -40.01
N GLU A 70 18.08 7.77 -41.14
CA GLU A 70 18.29 9.23 -41.28
C GLU A 70 17.07 10.08 -40.93
N SER A 71 15.89 9.48 -40.81
CA SER A 71 14.70 10.18 -40.36
C SER A 71 14.86 10.62 -38.90
N TRP A 72 15.60 9.88 -38.08
CA TRP A 72 15.94 10.29 -36.71
C TRP A 72 17.18 11.18 -36.73
N ASN A 73 17.05 12.40 -36.22
CA ASN A 73 18.21 13.27 -36.09
C ASN A 73 19.14 12.76 -34.98
N ASP A 74 20.44 12.83 -35.20
CA ASP A 74 21.41 12.52 -34.15
C ASP A 74 21.31 13.52 -32.98
N LEU A 75 21.57 13.00 -31.78
CA LEU A 75 21.62 13.74 -30.53
C LEU A 75 23.06 13.86 -30.04
N ARG A 76 23.38 14.99 -29.41
CA ARG A 76 24.76 15.38 -29.11
C ARG A 76 25.22 14.86 -27.74
N TYR A 77 24.32 14.81 -26.76
CA TYR A 77 24.64 14.56 -25.35
C TYR A 77 24.19 13.23 -24.72
N PRO A 78 23.26 12.40 -25.26
CA PRO A 78 22.77 11.23 -24.53
C PRO A 78 23.83 10.27 -23.97
N GLY A 79 24.86 9.95 -24.74
CA GLY A 79 26.00 9.15 -24.30
C GLY A 79 26.81 9.84 -23.20
N LYS A 80 27.06 11.15 -23.35
CA LYS A 80 27.72 11.96 -22.32
C LYS A 80 26.88 12.04 -21.04
N ASP A 81 25.56 12.21 -21.15
CA ASP A 81 24.64 12.22 -20.01
C ASP A 81 24.71 10.90 -19.23
N ALA A 82 24.68 9.77 -19.94
CA ALA A 82 24.82 8.45 -19.32
C ALA A 82 26.20 8.26 -18.66
N GLU A 83 27.27 8.78 -19.26
CA GLU A 83 28.62 8.73 -18.70
C GLU A 83 28.81 9.64 -17.47
N ASP A 84 28.29 10.87 -17.51
CA ASP A 84 28.36 11.81 -16.39
C ASP A 84 27.56 11.30 -15.19
N LEU A 85 26.34 10.82 -15.43
CA LEU A 85 25.53 10.20 -14.37
C LEU A 85 26.20 8.92 -13.85
N GLY A 86 26.82 8.14 -14.74
CA GLY A 86 27.56 6.95 -14.35
C GLY A 86 28.73 7.26 -13.43
N ARG A 87 29.50 8.30 -13.74
CA ARG A 87 30.57 8.80 -12.86
C ARG A 87 30.02 9.25 -11.50
N ALA A 88 28.93 10.01 -11.49
CA ALA A 88 28.32 10.48 -10.24
C ALA A 88 27.80 9.34 -9.36
N LEU A 89 27.18 8.32 -9.95
CA LEU A 89 26.67 7.15 -9.23
C LEU A 89 27.80 6.24 -8.73
N ALA A 90 28.87 6.06 -9.52
CA ALA A 90 30.02 5.22 -9.13
C ALA A 90 30.90 5.87 -8.06
N ASP A 91 30.97 7.20 -8.01
CA ASP A 91 31.80 7.94 -7.05
C ASP A 91 31.44 7.59 -5.59
N PRO A 92 32.36 7.03 -4.79
CA PRO A 92 32.11 6.66 -3.39
C PRO A 92 31.74 7.82 -2.48
N SER A 93 32.18 9.04 -2.81
CA SER A 93 31.82 10.26 -2.07
C SER A 93 30.42 10.77 -2.41
N ARG A 94 29.85 10.27 -3.50
CA ARG A 94 28.51 10.63 -3.99
C ARG A 94 27.58 9.42 -3.95
N GLY A 95 27.49 8.66 -5.04
CA GLY A 95 26.52 7.57 -5.18
C GLY A 95 26.93 6.25 -4.54
N GLY A 96 28.22 5.92 -4.57
CA GLY A 96 28.77 4.67 -4.03
C GLY A 96 28.13 3.41 -4.63
N PHE A 97 27.73 3.44 -5.91
CA PHE A 97 27.11 2.30 -6.57
C PHE A 97 28.12 1.17 -6.77
N HIS A 98 27.73 -0.04 -6.36
CA HIS A 98 28.55 -1.24 -6.45
C HIS A 98 28.85 -1.63 -7.91
N SER A 99 27.88 -1.45 -8.82
CA SER A 99 28.13 -1.64 -10.26
C SER A 99 27.39 -0.61 -11.10
N VAL A 100 28.10 0.03 -12.02
CA VAL A 100 27.54 0.96 -13.01
C VAL A 100 27.92 0.47 -14.40
N THR A 101 26.92 0.16 -15.23
CA THR A 101 27.11 -0.23 -16.63
C THR A 101 26.58 0.87 -17.52
N VAL A 102 27.43 1.36 -18.44
CA VAL A 102 27.06 2.40 -19.43
C VAL A 102 27.05 1.79 -20.83
N LEU A 103 25.94 2.01 -21.55
CA LEU A 103 25.75 1.66 -22.96
C LEU A 103 25.59 2.95 -23.77
N SER A 104 26.71 3.48 -24.29
CA SER A 104 26.75 4.69 -25.11
C SER A 104 27.32 4.46 -26.51
N ARG A 105 28.02 3.33 -26.74
CA ARG A 105 28.61 3.04 -28.05
C ARG A 105 27.56 2.52 -29.04
N PRO A 106 27.70 2.81 -30.34
CA PRO A 106 26.71 2.42 -31.35
C PRO A 106 26.34 0.92 -31.37
N GLU A 107 27.28 0.02 -31.12
CA GLU A 107 27.03 -1.43 -31.06
C GLU A 107 26.22 -1.86 -29.82
N GLN A 108 26.24 -1.05 -28.76
CA GLN A 108 25.57 -1.32 -27.48
C GLN A 108 24.15 -0.76 -27.41
N THR A 109 23.79 0.16 -28.31
CA THR A 109 22.53 0.92 -28.30
C THR A 109 21.52 0.42 -29.33
N THR A 110 21.74 -0.75 -29.92
CA THR A 110 20.72 -1.47 -30.70
C THR A 110 19.65 -2.03 -29.77
N ARG A 111 18.44 -2.22 -30.28
CA ARG A 111 17.32 -2.81 -29.53
C ARG A 111 17.68 -4.17 -28.94
N ALA A 112 18.39 -5.00 -29.72
CA ALA A 112 18.80 -6.33 -29.27
C ALA A 112 19.80 -6.26 -28.11
N ALA A 113 20.85 -5.42 -28.22
CA ALA A 113 21.87 -5.28 -27.19
C ALA A 113 21.31 -4.70 -25.89
N VAL A 114 20.42 -3.70 -25.98
CA VAL A 114 19.76 -3.11 -24.80
C VAL A 114 18.87 -4.14 -24.10
N LEU A 115 18.06 -4.90 -24.85
CA LEU A 115 17.24 -5.98 -24.28
C LEU A 115 18.09 -7.09 -23.64
N GLU A 116 19.22 -7.44 -24.24
CA GLU A 116 20.16 -8.40 -23.66
C GLU A 116 20.73 -7.89 -22.34
N ALA A 117 21.16 -6.62 -22.29
CA ALA A 117 21.67 -6.01 -21.06
C ALA A 117 20.61 -5.96 -19.95
N LEU A 118 19.35 -5.66 -20.28
CA LEU A 118 18.23 -5.67 -19.34
C LEU A 118 17.95 -7.08 -18.81
N ARG A 119 17.99 -8.10 -19.68
CA ARG A 119 17.82 -9.50 -19.27
C ARG A 119 18.97 -9.99 -18.41
N ALA A 120 20.21 -9.61 -18.76
CA ALA A 120 21.39 -9.90 -17.94
C ALA A 120 21.28 -9.25 -16.56
N LEU A 121 20.81 -7.99 -16.50
CA LEU A 121 20.50 -7.31 -15.25
C LEU A 121 19.43 -8.06 -14.46
N ALA A 122 18.33 -8.45 -15.10
CA ALA A 122 17.24 -9.19 -14.49
C ALA A 122 17.65 -10.57 -13.95
N ALA A 123 18.62 -11.23 -14.58
CA ALA A 123 19.10 -12.56 -14.20
C ALA A 123 20.03 -12.57 -12.97
N ARG A 124 20.45 -11.41 -12.46
CA ARG A 124 21.30 -11.32 -11.26
C ARG A 124 20.54 -11.77 -9.98
N PRO A 125 21.24 -12.30 -8.97
CA PRO A 125 20.62 -12.72 -7.71
C PRO A 125 20.28 -11.51 -6.82
N TRP A 126 19.12 -10.89 -7.07
CA TRP A 126 18.66 -9.69 -6.37
C TRP A 126 18.14 -9.96 -4.95
N ARG A 127 18.53 -9.13 -4.00
CA ARG A 127 17.92 -9.02 -2.66
C ARG A 127 16.84 -7.93 -2.66
N PRO A 128 15.80 -8.04 -1.81
CA PRO A 128 14.70 -7.05 -1.77
C PRO A 128 15.14 -5.60 -1.52
N LYS A 129 16.26 -5.39 -0.83
CA LYS A 129 16.79 -4.06 -0.47
C LYS A 129 17.78 -3.49 -1.48
N ASP A 130 18.25 -4.29 -2.45
CA ASP A 130 19.18 -3.80 -3.48
C ASP A 130 18.50 -2.70 -4.29
N VAL A 131 19.24 -1.69 -4.71
CA VAL A 131 18.75 -0.58 -5.53
C VAL A 131 19.17 -0.82 -6.96
N VAL A 132 18.22 -0.70 -7.88
CA VAL A 132 18.47 -0.79 -9.32
C VAL A 132 17.99 0.50 -9.97
N VAL A 133 18.91 1.23 -10.59
CA VAL A 133 18.63 2.40 -11.42
C VAL A 133 18.78 2.02 -12.87
N VAL A 134 17.75 2.25 -13.68
CA VAL A 134 17.86 2.21 -15.14
C VAL A 134 17.64 3.61 -15.67
N TYR A 135 18.58 4.11 -16.45
CA TYR A 135 18.53 5.43 -17.06
C TYR A 135 18.54 5.28 -18.58
N VAL A 136 17.70 6.03 -19.27
CA VAL A 136 17.67 6.08 -20.74
C VAL A 136 17.65 7.54 -21.19
N SER A 137 18.61 7.93 -22.02
CA SER A 137 18.64 9.19 -22.75
C SER A 137 18.65 8.94 -24.25
N GLY A 138 17.84 9.72 -24.98
CA GLY A 138 17.67 9.60 -26.43
C GLY A 138 16.26 9.98 -26.89
N HIS A 139 15.93 9.61 -28.12
CA HIS A 139 14.59 9.82 -28.67
C HIS A 139 13.54 8.87 -28.06
N GLY A 140 12.38 9.44 -27.73
CA GLY A 140 11.13 8.71 -27.54
C GLY A 140 10.11 9.09 -28.61
N THR A 141 9.21 8.15 -28.94
CA THR A 141 8.17 8.31 -29.95
C THR A 141 6.91 7.51 -29.58
N LEU A 142 5.86 7.64 -30.39
CA LEU A 142 4.59 6.92 -30.26
C LEU A 142 4.34 6.08 -31.50
N ALA A 143 3.91 4.84 -31.30
CA ALA A 143 3.46 3.97 -32.38
C ALA A 143 2.34 3.05 -31.87
N ARG A 144 1.54 2.52 -32.79
CA ARG A 144 0.53 1.51 -32.44
C ARG A 144 1.18 0.14 -32.28
N ASP A 145 0.77 -0.60 -31.27
CA ASP A 145 1.19 -1.98 -31.07
C ASP A 145 0.42 -2.95 -32.00
N ALA A 146 0.62 -4.26 -31.80
CA ALA A 146 -0.03 -5.28 -32.63
C ALA A 146 -1.55 -5.37 -32.44
N ARG A 147 -2.07 -4.81 -31.34
CA ARG A 147 -3.51 -4.74 -31.02
C ARG A 147 -4.12 -3.46 -31.56
N GLY A 148 -3.29 -2.55 -32.07
CA GLY A 148 -3.69 -1.24 -32.54
C GLY A 148 -3.73 -0.20 -31.43
N ASP A 149 -3.22 -0.48 -30.22
CA ASP A 149 -3.20 0.48 -29.11
C ASP A 149 -2.00 1.42 -29.23
N LEU A 150 -2.18 2.71 -28.97
CA LEU A 150 -1.07 3.68 -29.01
C LEU A 150 -0.15 3.46 -27.82
N GLN A 151 1.13 3.18 -28.05
CA GLN A 151 2.14 2.89 -27.03
C GLN A 151 3.35 3.82 -27.14
N ARG A 152 4.10 3.96 -26.05
CA ARG A 152 5.40 4.65 -26.03
C ARG A 152 6.52 3.73 -26.45
N TYR A 153 7.44 4.25 -27.25
CA TYR A 153 8.64 3.56 -27.69
C TYR A 153 9.87 4.43 -27.46
N LEU A 154 10.93 3.79 -26.99
CA LEU A 154 12.28 4.33 -27.02
C LEU A 154 12.87 4.01 -28.41
N VAL A 155 13.40 5.04 -29.07
CA VAL A 155 14.10 4.90 -30.35
C VAL A 155 15.52 4.45 -30.05
N MET A 156 15.83 3.23 -30.45
CA MET A 156 17.18 2.65 -30.39
C MET A 156 17.91 2.99 -31.69
N ARG A 157 19.22 2.73 -31.75
CA ARG A 157 20.02 3.03 -32.93
C ARG A 157 19.44 2.45 -34.23
N ASP A 158 18.99 1.20 -34.17
CA ASP A 158 18.48 0.40 -35.29
C ASP A 158 16.95 0.52 -35.48
N THR A 159 16.30 1.47 -34.80
CA THR A 159 14.87 1.72 -34.96
C THR A 159 14.57 2.39 -36.29
N ARG A 160 13.79 1.73 -37.14
CA ARG A 160 13.34 2.24 -38.43
C ARG A 160 12.08 3.11 -38.24
N PHE A 161 12.08 4.33 -38.77
CA PHE A 161 10.98 5.28 -38.63
C PHE A 161 9.66 4.75 -39.20
N ARG A 162 9.73 3.97 -40.29
CA ARG A 162 8.56 3.34 -40.92
C ARG A 162 8.09 2.05 -40.23
N ASP A 163 8.84 1.54 -39.25
CA ASP A 163 8.56 0.27 -38.55
C ASP A 163 8.94 0.36 -37.06
N VAL A 164 8.48 1.42 -36.39
CA VAL A 164 8.73 1.64 -34.95
C VAL A 164 8.18 0.48 -34.12
N GLN A 165 7.03 -0.07 -34.49
CA GLN A 165 6.43 -1.21 -33.80
C GLN A 165 7.36 -2.44 -33.79
N GLY A 166 7.99 -2.76 -34.93
CA GLY A 166 8.86 -3.94 -35.07
C GLY A 166 10.29 -3.73 -34.57
N THR A 167 10.79 -2.49 -34.61
CA THR A 167 12.22 -2.18 -34.39
C THR A 167 12.50 -1.24 -33.22
N GLY A 168 11.49 -0.60 -32.65
CA GLY A 168 11.58 0.21 -31.45
C GLY A 168 11.56 -0.62 -30.16
N LEU A 169 12.08 -0.06 -29.08
CA LEU A 169 11.94 -0.65 -27.75
C LEU A 169 10.68 -0.11 -27.08
N GLU A 170 9.64 -0.91 -27.06
CA GLU A 170 8.38 -0.59 -26.36
C GLU A 170 8.63 -0.32 -24.87
N MET A 171 8.03 0.75 -24.34
CA MET A 171 8.17 1.14 -22.94
C MET A 171 7.71 0.00 -22.01
N ALA A 172 6.58 -0.61 -22.30
CA ALA A 172 6.06 -1.74 -21.54
C ALA A 172 7.02 -2.95 -21.58
N ALA A 173 7.82 -3.13 -22.65
CA ALA A 173 8.84 -4.18 -22.68
C ALA A 173 9.98 -3.90 -21.71
N LEU A 174 10.44 -2.64 -21.61
CA LEU A 174 11.43 -2.24 -20.61
C LEU A 174 10.91 -2.47 -19.19
N GLU A 175 9.68 -2.04 -18.92
CA GLU A 175 9.03 -2.19 -17.61
C GLU A 175 8.84 -3.68 -17.24
N ARG A 176 8.47 -4.53 -18.19
CA ARG A 176 8.40 -6.00 -17.98
C ARG A 176 9.74 -6.62 -17.62
N GLU A 177 10.86 -6.13 -18.16
CA GLU A 177 12.17 -6.65 -17.74
C GLU A 177 12.55 -6.13 -16.34
N LEU A 178 12.21 -4.88 -16.00
CA LEU A 178 12.35 -4.36 -14.63
C LEU A 178 11.48 -5.14 -13.63
N GLU A 179 10.31 -5.60 -14.03
CA GLU A 179 9.40 -6.42 -13.22
C GLU A 179 10.01 -7.73 -12.73
N ARG A 180 10.91 -8.31 -13.53
CA ARG A 180 11.56 -9.59 -13.24
C ARG A 180 12.63 -9.49 -12.16
N LEU A 181 13.09 -8.27 -11.85
CA LEU A 181 14.01 -8.03 -10.74
C LEU A 181 13.35 -8.45 -9.42
N ALA A 182 14.08 -9.09 -8.50
CA ALA A 182 13.54 -9.39 -7.16
C ALA A 182 13.69 -8.22 -6.17
N SER A 183 14.52 -7.23 -6.50
CA SER A 183 14.67 -5.97 -5.74
C SER A 183 13.32 -5.24 -5.62
N ARG A 184 13.04 -4.53 -4.51
CA ARG A 184 11.86 -3.66 -4.40
C ARG A 184 12.16 -2.18 -4.70
N ARG A 185 13.43 -1.83 -4.92
CA ARG A 185 13.89 -0.44 -5.08
C ARG A 185 14.38 -0.26 -6.51
N ARG A 186 13.43 -0.05 -7.43
CA ARG A 186 13.66 0.06 -8.87
C ARG A 186 13.31 1.48 -9.32
N VAL A 187 14.30 2.20 -9.84
CA VAL A 187 14.14 3.56 -10.35
C VAL A 187 14.39 3.54 -11.83
N LEU A 188 13.39 3.92 -12.61
CA LEU A 188 13.52 4.18 -14.03
C LEU A 188 13.60 5.69 -14.26
N VAL A 189 14.63 6.16 -14.94
CA VAL A 189 14.83 7.57 -15.28
C VAL A 189 14.84 7.71 -16.80
N LEU A 190 13.89 8.47 -17.34
CA LEU A 190 13.67 8.67 -18.77
C LEU A 190 14.02 10.11 -19.15
N ALA A 191 15.21 10.30 -19.70
CA ALA A 191 15.63 11.54 -20.37
C ALA A 191 15.24 11.51 -21.86
N THR A 192 13.96 11.25 -22.13
CA THR A 192 13.41 11.09 -23.49
C THR A 192 12.10 11.86 -23.65
N CYS A 193 11.80 12.34 -24.86
CA CYS A 193 10.50 12.97 -25.15
C CYS A 193 9.34 11.94 -25.08
N HIS A 194 8.18 12.35 -24.55
CA HIS A 194 7.01 11.47 -24.39
C HIS A 194 6.07 11.38 -25.60
N SER A 195 6.08 12.39 -26.48
CA SER A 195 5.01 12.60 -27.48
C SER A 195 5.50 12.67 -28.92
N GLY A 196 6.77 12.37 -29.19
CA GLY A 196 7.34 12.58 -30.53
C GLY A 196 7.31 14.06 -30.96
N THR A 197 7.33 15.00 -30.00
CA THR A 197 7.40 16.46 -30.25
C THR A 197 8.81 16.98 -30.00
N GLY A 198 9.20 18.07 -30.67
CA GLY A 198 10.55 18.62 -30.61
C GLY A 198 11.48 17.98 -31.65
N LYS A 199 12.66 17.50 -31.22
CA LYS A 199 13.60 16.79 -32.10
C LYS A 199 13.17 15.33 -32.38
N SER A 200 12.27 14.77 -31.59
CA SER A 200 11.66 13.47 -31.87
C SER A 200 10.62 13.59 -32.98
N LEU A 201 10.47 12.54 -33.78
CA LEU A 201 9.43 12.45 -34.82
C LEU A 201 8.29 11.51 -34.43
N LEU A 202 7.12 11.72 -35.02
CA LEU A 202 5.99 10.79 -35.00
C LEU A 202 5.88 10.06 -36.35
N PRO A 203 5.64 8.73 -36.37
CA PRO A 203 5.40 8.01 -37.60
C PRO A 203 4.22 8.62 -38.40
N PRO A 204 4.25 8.64 -39.75
CA PRO A 204 3.25 9.34 -40.55
C PRO A 204 1.81 8.88 -40.27
N ALA A 205 1.61 7.58 -40.04
CA ALA A 205 0.30 7.03 -39.70
C ALA A 205 -0.28 7.58 -38.39
N VAL A 206 0.58 7.85 -37.39
CA VAL A 206 0.16 8.45 -36.10
C VAL A 206 -0.07 9.95 -36.28
N LEU A 207 0.79 10.63 -37.03
CA LEU A 207 0.65 12.05 -37.33
C LEU A 207 -0.67 12.36 -38.06
N ASP A 208 -0.94 11.65 -39.17
CA ASP A 208 -2.16 11.81 -39.97
C ASP A 208 -3.43 11.60 -39.15
N GLU A 209 -3.38 10.67 -38.18
CA GLU A 209 -4.50 10.37 -37.29
C GLU A 209 -4.71 11.45 -36.24
N LEU A 210 -3.63 11.93 -35.61
CA LEU A 210 -3.70 13.03 -34.64
C LEU A 210 -4.19 14.33 -35.30
N GLU A 211 -3.81 14.60 -36.55
CA GLU A 211 -4.30 15.75 -37.32
C GLU A 211 -5.79 15.63 -37.68
N ARG A 212 -6.28 14.41 -37.93
CA ARG A 212 -7.71 14.14 -38.20
C ARG A 212 -8.56 14.16 -36.93
N THR A 213 -7.95 13.84 -35.79
CA THR A 213 -8.59 13.85 -34.47
C THR A 213 -8.54 15.28 -33.94
N LYS A 214 -9.49 16.14 -34.33
CA LYS A 214 -9.64 17.55 -33.85
C LYS A 214 -9.95 17.68 -32.34
N ALA A 215 -9.37 16.85 -31.49
CA ALA A 215 -9.45 16.96 -30.04
C ALA A 215 -8.22 17.70 -29.53
N ALA A 216 -8.41 18.70 -28.67
CA ALA A 216 -7.34 19.43 -27.98
C ALA A 216 -6.57 18.57 -26.95
N PHE A 217 -6.65 17.24 -27.06
CA PHE A 217 -6.11 16.29 -26.11
C PHE A 217 -5.63 15.05 -26.86
N VAL A 218 -4.31 14.92 -27.03
CA VAL A 218 -3.69 13.65 -27.44
C VAL A 218 -3.90 12.68 -26.29
N PRO A 219 -4.71 11.61 -26.45
CA PRO A 219 -4.96 10.67 -25.35
C PRO A 219 -3.63 10.05 -24.92
N ARG A 220 -3.38 10.06 -23.60
CA ARG A 220 -2.24 9.35 -23.04
C ARG A 220 -2.43 7.85 -23.31
N PRO A 221 -1.41 7.13 -23.84
CA PRO A 221 -1.38 5.68 -23.87
C PRO A 221 -1.89 5.10 -22.56
N LEU A 222 -2.81 4.15 -22.66
CA LEU A 222 -3.19 3.30 -21.54
C LEU A 222 -2.05 2.32 -21.30
N GLU A 223 -1.02 2.79 -20.61
CA GLU A 223 -0.03 1.88 -20.06
C GLU A 223 -0.64 1.22 -18.83
N GLU A 224 -0.71 -0.10 -18.86
CA GLU A 224 -1.01 -0.89 -17.67
C GLU A 224 0.04 -0.60 -16.58
N ASP A 225 -0.39 -0.68 -15.32
CA ASP A 225 0.35 -0.29 -14.12
C ASP A 225 1.84 -0.73 -14.12
N SER A 226 2.73 0.18 -14.52
CA SER A 226 4.19 0.02 -14.39
C SER A 226 4.56 -0.36 -12.96
N ARG A 227 5.28 -1.47 -12.75
CA ARG A 227 5.69 -1.93 -11.41
C ARG A 227 7.10 -1.49 -11.00
N ALA A 228 7.71 -0.55 -11.73
CA ALA A 228 8.85 0.18 -11.19
C ALA A 228 8.39 0.96 -9.93
N SER A 229 9.17 0.92 -8.85
CA SER A 229 8.81 1.66 -7.63
C SER A 229 8.74 3.17 -7.87
N LEU A 230 9.55 3.66 -8.84
CA LEU A 230 9.59 5.06 -9.25
C LEU A 230 9.95 5.17 -10.74
N VAL A 231 9.14 5.91 -11.50
CA VAL A 231 9.46 6.33 -12.88
C VAL A 231 9.59 7.85 -12.89
N LEU A 232 10.78 8.34 -13.27
CA LEU A 232 11.13 9.74 -13.34
C LEU A 232 11.32 10.11 -14.80
N SER A 233 10.71 11.20 -15.27
CA SER A 233 10.79 11.64 -16.66
C SER A 233 11.27 13.08 -16.74
N ALA A 234 12.16 13.35 -17.71
CA ALA A 234 12.71 14.68 -17.97
C ALA A 234 11.68 15.68 -18.52
N SER A 235 10.54 15.21 -19.06
CA SER A 235 9.42 16.03 -19.50
C SER A 235 8.07 15.37 -19.22
N ASP A 236 6.99 16.13 -19.29
CA ASP A 236 5.61 15.63 -19.18
C ASP A 236 5.09 15.30 -20.59
N TRP A 237 3.93 14.65 -20.62
CA TRP A 237 3.23 14.30 -21.85
C TRP A 237 2.99 15.52 -22.74
N GLY A 238 3.41 15.44 -24.00
CA GLY A 238 3.28 16.55 -24.97
C GLY A 238 4.52 17.45 -25.05
N GLU A 239 5.46 17.33 -24.12
CA GLU A 239 6.62 18.21 -24.02
C GLU A 239 7.93 17.54 -24.45
N ALA A 240 8.81 18.35 -25.02
CA ALA A 240 10.15 17.91 -25.42
C ALA A 240 11.14 17.96 -24.25
N ALA A 241 11.90 16.87 -24.08
CA ALA A 241 13.16 16.90 -23.33
C ALA A 241 14.23 17.58 -24.19
N ARG A 242 15.01 18.49 -23.60
CA ARG A 242 15.91 19.39 -24.34
C ARG A 242 17.37 19.19 -23.94
N GLU A 243 18.22 19.21 -24.97
CA GLU A 243 19.67 19.36 -24.86
C GLU A 243 20.06 20.84 -24.80
N ASP A 244 21.11 21.14 -24.04
CA ASP A 244 21.64 22.50 -23.93
C ASP A 244 23.17 22.51 -24.07
N ASP A 245 23.67 23.31 -25.01
CA ASP A 245 25.11 23.40 -25.31
C ASP A 245 25.91 24.09 -24.19
N ALA A 246 25.30 24.97 -23.41
CA ALA A 246 25.97 25.64 -22.28
C ALA A 246 26.10 24.70 -21.07
N LEU A 247 25.09 23.85 -20.84
CA LEU A 247 25.14 22.80 -19.82
C LEU A 247 25.94 21.58 -20.29
N ALA A 248 26.14 21.43 -21.60
CA ALA A 248 26.77 20.29 -22.27
C ALA A 248 26.12 18.94 -21.89
N ASN A 249 24.81 18.96 -21.63
CA ASN A 249 24.01 17.82 -21.19
C ASN A 249 22.55 18.07 -21.61
N ASP A 250 21.68 17.06 -21.50
CA ASP A 250 20.26 17.35 -21.36
C ASP A 250 19.97 18.12 -20.06
N ILE A 251 19.04 19.07 -20.12
CA ILE A 251 18.80 20.04 -19.04
C ILE A 251 18.39 19.33 -17.75
N TYR A 252 17.56 18.28 -17.85
CA TYR A 252 17.08 17.56 -16.67
C TYR A 252 18.21 16.77 -16.03
N THR A 253 19.00 16.03 -16.82
CA THR A 253 20.08 15.19 -16.31
C THR A 253 21.19 16.02 -15.70
N HIS A 254 21.51 17.20 -16.25
CA HIS A 254 22.44 18.14 -15.63
C HIS A 254 22.05 18.42 -14.17
N PHE A 255 20.81 18.87 -13.94
CA PHE A 255 20.34 19.20 -12.60
C PHE A 255 20.12 17.95 -11.73
N PHE A 256 19.75 16.82 -12.33
CA PHE A 256 19.64 15.54 -11.61
C PHE A 256 20.99 15.10 -11.07
N ILE A 257 22.06 15.20 -11.87
CA ILE A 257 23.42 14.93 -11.43
C ILE A 257 23.83 15.95 -10.37
N GLN A 258 23.54 17.24 -10.55
CA GLN A 258 23.84 18.25 -9.55
C GLN A 258 23.23 17.88 -8.19
N ALA A 259 21.98 17.43 -8.14
CA ALA A 259 21.33 17.05 -6.89
C ALA A 259 22.14 16.00 -6.06
N LEU A 260 22.86 15.11 -6.73
CA LEU A 260 23.69 14.05 -6.11
C LEU A 260 24.99 14.58 -5.47
N ASP A 261 25.25 15.88 -5.48
CA ASP A 261 26.34 16.49 -4.70
C ASP A 261 25.91 16.86 -3.25
N GLY A 262 24.65 16.59 -2.91
CA GLY A 262 24.04 16.95 -1.63
C GLY A 262 23.10 18.15 -1.72
N SER A 263 23.12 18.90 -2.83
CA SER A 263 22.18 20.01 -3.06
C SER A 263 20.71 19.55 -3.06
N GLY A 264 20.47 18.28 -3.43
CA GLY A 264 19.15 17.67 -3.40
C GLY A 264 18.62 17.31 -2.02
N ASP A 265 19.44 17.27 -0.97
CA ASP A 265 19.06 16.83 0.39
C ASP A 265 18.08 17.82 1.03
N ARG A 266 16.80 17.65 0.71
CA ARG A 266 15.73 18.58 1.08
C ARG A 266 15.41 18.43 2.56
N ASN A 267 15.33 17.20 3.06
CA ASN A 267 14.96 16.91 4.44
C ASN A 267 16.15 17.01 5.43
N ARG A 268 17.37 17.20 4.91
CA ARG A 268 18.63 17.36 5.65
C ARG A 268 19.05 16.11 6.42
N ASP A 269 18.73 14.92 5.93
CA ASP A 269 19.10 13.63 6.57
C ASP A 269 20.53 13.17 6.27
N GLY A 270 21.22 13.86 5.35
CA GLY A 270 22.60 13.57 4.94
C GLY A 270 22.71 12.67 3.71
N ALA A 271 21.58 12.28 3.11
CA ALA A 271 21.50 11.53 1.87
C ALA A 271 20.56 12.23 0.86
N VAL A 272 20.63 11.80 -0.39
CA VAL A 272 19.74 12.27 -1.46
C VAL A 272 18.97 11.08 -2.01
N SER A 273 17.66 11.09 -1.84
CA SER A 273 16.76 10.11 -2.42
C SER A 273 16.49 10.38 -3.90
N ALA A 274 16.00 9.37 -4.64
CA ALA A 274 15.61 9.52 -6.03
C ALA A 274 14.49 10.56 -6.22
N THR A 275 13.58 10.65 -5.26
CA THR A 275 12.52 11.67 -5.21
C THR A 275 13.07 13.07 -4.98
N GLU A 276 14.08 13.22 -4.13
CA GLU A 276 14.75 14.50 -3.89
C GLU A 276 15.58 14.96 -5.08
N ALA A 277 16.33 14.04 -5.71
CA ALA A 277 17.04 14.31 -6.94
C ALA A 277 16.09 14.74 -8.06
N HIS A 278 14.92 14.09 -8.16
CA HIS A 278 13.88 14.50 -9.09
C HIS A 278 13.33 15.90 -8.77
N ASP A 279 12.98 16.19 -7.53
CA ASP A 279 12.40 17.49 -7.15
C ASP A 279 13.38 18.65 -7.38
N TRP A 280 14.66 18.42 -7.12
CA TRP A 280 15.73 19.36 -7.47
C TRP A 280 15.79 19.58 -8.99
N ALA A 281 15.90 18.48 -9.75
CA ALA A 281 15.99 18.54 -11.21
C ALA A 281 14.76 19.20 -11.84
N ARG A 282 13.56 18.88 -11.34
CA ARG A 282 12.28 19.44 -11.78
C ARG A 282 12.24 20.95 -11.64
N ARG A 283 12.55 21.47 -10.44
CA ARG A 283 12.51 22.91 -10.16
C ARG A 283 13.50 23.70 -11.00
N HIS A 284 14.73 23.19 -11.14
CA HIS A 284 15.77 23.85 -11.90
C HIS A 284 15.52 23.78 -13.41
N THR A 285 15.04 22.65 -13.92
CA THR A 285 14.62 22.52 -15.32
C THR A 285 13.49 23.47 -15.66
N TRP A 286 12.45 23.55 -14.82
CA TRP A 286 11.33 24.47 -15.00
C TRP A 286 11.81 25.93 -15.05
N THR A 287 12.67 26.32 -14.10
CA THR A 287 13.21 27.67 -14.01
C THR A 287 14.11 28.01 -15.20
N TYR A 288 15.07 27.13 -15.52
CA TYR A 288 16.02 27.31 -16.61
C TYR A 288 15.32 27.39 -17.98
N THR A 289 14.30 26.57 -18.19
CA THR A 289 13.54 26.56 -19.45
C THR A 289 12.43 27.61 -19.52
N GLN A 290 12.22 28.38 -18.45
CA GLN A 290 11.13 29.36 -18.31
C GLN A 290 9.75 28.71 -18.54
N GLY A 291 9.57 27.53 -17.95
CA GLY A 291 8.32 26.78 -17.99
C GLY A 291 8.08 25.97 -19.27
N ARG A 292 9.06 25.86 -20.16
CA ARG A 292 8.92 25.12 -21.43
C ARG A 292 9.18 23.62 -21.32
N GLN A 293 9.65 23.14 -20.18
CA GLN A 293 9.87 21.73 -19.89
C GLN A 293 9.53 21.44 -18.42
N ARG A 294 8.62 20.51 -18.22
CA ARG A 294 8.13 20.04 -16.91
C ARG A 294 8.51 18.58 -16.69
N PRO A 295 9.55 18.29 -15.92
CA PRO A 295 9.80 16.94 -15.47
C PRO A 295 8.61 16.39 -14.66
N SER A 296 8.34 15.09 -14.82
CA SER A 296 7.23 14.40 -14.15
C SER A 296 7.72 13.14 -13.43
N ALA A 297 7.00 12.72 -12.41
CA ALA A 297 7.28 11.49 -11.68
C ALA A 297 6.00 10.67 -11.48
N ARG A 298 6.16 9.35 -11.49
CA ARG A 298 5.12 8.39 -11.18
C ARG A 298 5.65 7.45 -10.10
N MET A 299 4.89 7.30 -9.03
CA MET A 299 5.24 6.46 -7.88
C MET A 299 4.10 5.48 -7.62
N MET A 300 4.40 4.19 -7.72
CA MET A 300 3.39 3.13 -7.72
C MET A 300 3.40 2.33 -6.41
N GLU A 301 4.58 2.15 -5.79
CA GLU A 301 4.71 1.59 -4.44
C GLU A 301 4.97 2.69 -3.41
N VAL A 302 3.97 2.98 -2.57
CA VAL A 302 4.12 3.89 -1.42
C VAL A 302 4.82 3.13 -0.29
N GLY A 303 6.15 3.17 -0.28
CA GLY A 303 6.98 2.72 0.84
C GLY A 303 7.42 3.88 1.72
N ALA A 304 7.56 3.65 3.03
CA ALA A 304 8.18 4.61 3.95
C ALA A 304 9.68 4.83 3.64
N ASP A 305 10.35 3.81 3.10
CA ASP A 305 11.79 3.84 2.79
C ASP A 305 12.07 4.60 1.47
N PRO A 306 12.80 5.72 1.50
CA PRO A 306 13.28 6.36 0.28
C PRO A 306 14.33 5.49 -0.44
N VAL A 307 14.34 5.54 -1.77
CA VAL A 307 15.43 4.97 -2.57
C VAL A 307 16.58 5.97 -2.60
N LEU A 308 17.64 5.71 -1.84
CA LEU A 308 18.80 6.59 -1.76
C LEU A 308 19.69 6.44 -3.00
N LEU A 309 20.05 7.58 -3.60
CA LEU A 309 20.96 7.65 -4.75
C LEU A 309 22.35 8.15 -4.38
N SER A 310 22.47 9.01 -3.36
CA SER A 310 23.74 9.54 -2.91
C SER A 310 23.77 9.75 -1.40
N GLY A 311 24.97 9.71 -0.81
CA GLY A 311 25.18 9.94 0.62
C GLY A 311 24.68 8.79 1.49
N THR A 312 24.73 9.03 2.80
CA THR A 312 24.34 8.09 3.86
C THR A 312 23.51 8.81 4.89
N LEU A 313 22.50 8.11 5.42
CA LEU A 313 21.63 8.67 6.47
C LEU A 313 22.45 8.91 7.74
N LYS A 314 22.64 10.18 8.10
CA LYS A 314 23.40 10.58 9.30
C LYS A 314 22.48 10.85 10.48
N ARG A 315 21.23 11.23 10.21
CA ARG A 315 20.21 11.56 11.20
C ARG A 315 18.82 11.37 10.61
N PRO A 316 17.77 11.27 11.43
CA PRO A 316 16.40 11.40 10.93
C PRO A 316 16.21 12.75 10.21
N GLY A 317 15.68 12.71 8.99
CA GLY A 317 15.33 13.92 8.23
C GLY A 317 14.17 14.70 8.84
N GLN A 318 13.95 15.90 8.35
CA GLN A 318 12.70 16.62 8.61
C GLN A 318 11.50 15.81 8.09
N PRO A 319 10.34 15.85 8.77
CA PRO A 319 9.14 15.19 8.26
C PRO A 319 8.81 15.68 6.85
N GLU A 320 8.35 14.78 5.99
CA GLU A 320 8.00 15.10 4.61
C GLU A 320 6.56 14.76 4.30
N VAL A 321 5.89 15.65 3.57
CA VAL A 321 4.64 15.35 2.88
C VAL A 321 4.89 15.44 1.39
N PHE A 322 4.45 14.43 0.64
CA PHE A 322 4.70 14.39 -0.81
C PHE A 322 3.45 13.94 -1.59
N SER A 323 3.34 14.41 -2.82
CA SER A 323 2.50 13.79 -3.84
C SER A 323 3.03 14.12 -5.22
N TYR A 324 3.11 13.10 -6.07
CA TYR A 324 3.53 13.22 -7.47
C TYR A 324 2.34 13.15 -8.42
N SER A 325 1.13 13.37 -7.93
CA SER A 325 -0.08 13.40 -8.74
C SER A 325 -0.06 14.61 -9.68
N PRO A 326 -0.14 14.43 -11.01
CA PRO A 326 -0.23 15.55 -11.97
C PRO A 326 -1.49 16.41 -11.76
N ARG A 327 -2.50 15.91 -11.03
CA ARG A 327 -3.72 16.68 -10.71
C ARG A 327 -3.45 17.81 -9.72
N LEU A 328 -2.34 17.73 -8.99
CA LEU A 328 -1.93 18.74 -8.01
C LEU A 328 -0.99 19.78 -8.61
N GLU A 329 -0.86 19.85 -9.93
CA GLU A 329 -0.10 20.90 -10.61
C GLU A 329 -0.61 22.30 -10.22
N GLY A 330 0.33 23.16 -9.79
CA GLY A 330 0.04 24.53 -9.36
C GLY A 330 -0.65 24.65 -8.00
N PHE A 331 -0.70 23.56 -7.23
CA PHE A 331 -1.12 23.62 -5.84
C PHE A 331 0.04 24.01 -4.93
N THR A 332 -0.29 24.69 -3.85
CA THR A 332 0.66 25.06 -2.79
C THR A 332 0.25 24.39 -1.50
N LEU A 333 1.19 23.67 -0.88
CA LEU A 333 1.05 23.20 0.49
C LEU A 333 1.51 24.32 1.44
N LYS A 334 0.65 24.68 2.38
CA LYS A 334 0.94 25.61 3.47
C LYS A 334 1.04 24.88 4.79
N VAL A 335 1.91 25.36 5.66
CA VAL A 335 2.03 24.91 7.06
C VAL A 335 1.84 26.09 7.98
N ASP A 336 0.88 25.97 8.89
CA ASP A 336 0.49 27.01 9.83
C ASP A 336 0.21 28.37 9.13
N GLY A 337 -0.38 28.30 7.93
CA GLY A 337 -0.72 29.46 7.10
C GLY A 337 0.41 30.00 6.22
N VAL A 338 1.63 29.47 6.34
CA VAL A 338 2.81 29.89 5.57
C VAL A 338 3.07 28.93 4.42
N ASP A 339 3.40 29.45 3.23
CA ASP A 339 3.73 28.64 2.07
C ASP A 339 4.95 27.75 2.35
N ALA A 340 4.78 26.43 2.21
CA ALA A 340 5.82 25.44 2.51
C ALA A 340 6.41 24.83 1.24
N GLY A 341 5.62 24.67 0.18
CA GLY A 341 6.11 24.18 -1.10
C GLY A 341 5.00 24.01 -2.15
N GLU A 342 5.41 23.89 -3.41
CA GLU A 342 4.52 23.61 -4.52
C GLU A 342 4.43 22.11 -4.83
N LEU A 343 3.29 21.69 -5.35
CA LEU A 343 3.03 20.33 -5.81
C LEU A 343 2.90 20.29 -7.35
N PRO A 344 3.14 19.13 -7.99
CA PRO A 344 3.63 17.88 -7.42
C PRO A 344 5.09 17.94 -6.95
N GLY A 345 5.39 17.21 -5.87
CA GLY A 345 6.73 17.12 -5.26
C GLY A 345 6.69 16.73 -3.78
N GLY A 346 7.88 16.61 -3.18
CA GLY A 346 8.06 16.49 -1.74
C GLY A 346 8.31 17.83 -1.05
N VAL A 347 7.68 18.01 0.11
CA VAL A 347 7.81 19.20 0.96
C VAL A 347 8.29 18.78 2.34
N ALA A 348 9.47 19.29 2.75
CA ALA A 348 9.99 19.09 4.10
C ALA A 348 9.36 20.09 5.07
N LEU A 349 8.96 19.60 6.25
CA LEU A 349 8.12 20.29 7.21
C LEU A 349 8.76 20.30 8.60
N PRO A 350 8.46 21.30 9.44
CA PRO A 350 8.87 21.30 10.84
C PRO A 350 8.16 20.19 11.65
N GLU A 351 8.87 19.56 12.59
CA GLU A 351 8.33 18.53 13.49
C GLU A 351 7.25 19.08 14.43
N GLY A 352 6.23 18.26 14.71
CA GLY A 352 5.20 18.52 15.72
C GLY A 352 3.79 18.46 15.13
N ARG A 353 2.81 18.91 15.92
CA ARG A 353 1.45 19.11 15.40
C ARG A 353 1.43 20.37 14.55
N ARG A 354 1.05 20.22 13.29
CA ARG A 354 1.10 21.27 12.27
C ARG A 354 -0.21 21.32 11.50
N LYS A 355 -0.67 22.53 11.20
CA LYS A 355 -1.85 22.75 10.37
C LYS A 355 -1.42 22.75 8.91
N LEU A 356 -1.77 21.71 8.18
CA LEU A 356 -1.50 21.59 6.75
C LEU A 356 -2.69 22.14 5.97
N GLY A 357 -2.44 23.04 5.03
CA GLY A 357 -3.44 23.59 4.12
C GLY A 357 -3.04 23.36 2.67
N LEU A 358 -3.94 22.82 1.86
CA LEU A 358 -3.74 22.64 0.42
C LEU A 358 -4.49 23.76 -0.32
N HIS A 359 -3.76 24.57 -1.08
CA HIS A 359 -4.30 25.74 -1.77
C HIS A 359 -4.12 25.64 -3.29
N LYS A 360 -5.00 26.30 -4.05
CA LYS A 360 -4.84 26.55 -5.49
C LYS A 360 -5.28 27.98 -5.81
N GLY A 361 -4.40 28.76 -6.44
CA GLY A 361 -4.71 30.16 -6.78
C GLY A 361 -5.09 31.02 -5.57
N GLY A 362 -4.58 30.70 -4.38
CA GLY A 362 -4.91 31.36 -3.11
C GLY A 362 -6.10 30.76 -2.35
N GLU A 363 -6.99 30.02 -3.02
CA GLU A 363 -8.15 29.36 -2.39
C GLU A 363 -7.72 28.15 -1.56
N LEU A 364 -8.25 28.02 -0.34
CA LEU A 364 -8.06 26.86 0.52
C LEU A 364 -9.02 25.74 0.11
N LEU A 365 -8.47 24.58 -0.27
CA LEU A 365 -9.24 23.44 -0.76
C LEU A 365 -9.29 22.28 0.24
N TRP A 366 -8.28 22.16 1.09
CA TRP A 366 -8.25 21.16 2.16
C TRP A 366 -7.38 21.65 3.32
N GLU A 367 -7.77 21.34 4.55
CA GLU A 367 -7.01 21.68 5.74
C GLU A 367 -7.14 20.59 6.81
N ASP A 368 -6.03 20.24 7.46
CA ASP A 368 -6.05 19.35 8.61
C ASP A 368 -4.87 19.62 9.57
N THR A 369 -4.99 19.18 10.83
CA THR A 369 -3.90 19.22 11.81
C THR A 369 -3.25 17.85 11.92
N VAL A 370 -2.03 17.74 11.38
CA VAL A 370 -1.28 16.48 11.30
C VAL A 370 -0.15 16.49 12.33
N ALA A 371 0.02 15.39 13.07
CA ALA A 371 1.19 15.17 13.90
C ALA A 371 2.32 14.62 13.03
N LEU A 372 3.43 15.35 12.95
CA LEU A 372 4.60 15.05 12.12
C LEU A 372 5.80 14.74 13.02
N HIS A 373 6.53 13.66 12.71
CA HIS A 373 7.71 13.21 13.44
C HIS A 373 8.97 13.25 12.57
N LEU A 374 10.15 13.40 13.18
CA LEU A 374 11.41 13.30 12.43
C LEU A 374 11.55 11.94 11.73
N GLY A 375 12.06 11.96 10.49
CA GLY A 375 12.21 10.80 9.61
C GLY A 375 10.91 10.29 9.00
N GLU A 376 9.77 10.91 9.30
CA GLU A 376 8.48 10.50 8.77
C GLU A 376 8.26 11.00 7.34
N ARG A 377 7.73 10.13 6.47
CA ARG A 377 7.31 10.49 5.12
C ARG A 377 5.84 10.10 4.94
N ARG A 378 4.99 11.07 4.61
CA ARG A 378 3.55 10.85 4.38
C ARG A 378 3.16 11.21 2.95
N ALA A 379 2.46 10.30 2.29
CA ALA A 379 1.79 10.63 1.04
C ALA A 379 0.60 11.56 1.33
N LEU A 380 0.51 12.70 0.65
CA LEU A 380 -0.65 13.58 0.77
C LEU A 380 -1.94 12.83 0.40
N ASP A 381 -1.87 11.95 -0.59
CA ASP A 381 -2.98 11.10 -1.01
C ASP A 381 -3.52 10.17 0.09
N SER A 382 -2.72 9.82 1.12
CA SER A 382 -3.23 9.09 2.28
C SER A 382 -3.92 10.00 3.27
N LEU A 383 -3.40 11.21 3.50
CA LEU A 383 -4.04 12.23 4.35
C LEU A 383 -5.42 12.64 3.79
N LEU A 384 -5.51 12.79 2.46
CA LEU A 384 -6.78 13.06 1.79
C LEU A 384 -7.76 11.86 1.88
N ARG A 385 -7.26 10.63 1.93
CA ARG A 385 -8.08 9.39 2.03
C ARG A 385 -8.53 9.02 3.43
N GLU A 386 -7.76 9.33 4.48
CA GLU A 386 -8.16 9.10 5.88
C GLU A 386 -9.47 9.84 6.23
N LEU A 387 -9.76 10.95 5.53
CA LEU A 387 -11.04 11.65 5.57
C LEU A 387 -12.18 10.96 4.80
N ALA A 388 -11.86 10.21 3.73
CA ALA A 388 -12.84 9.52 2.87
C ALA A 388 -13.28 8.16 3.42
N GLU A 389 -12.37 7.39 4.05
CA GLU A 389 -12.67 6.02 4.53
C GLU A 389 -13.13 5.98 6.00
N GLY A 390 -12.91 7.05 6.76
CA GLY A 390 -13.39 7.20 8.13
C GLY A 390 -12.77 6.21 9.13
N HIS A 391 -12.94 6.53 10.41
CA HIS A 391 -12.55 5.71 11.56
C HIS A 391 -12.80 4.21 11.33
N ARG A 392 -11.72 3.41 11.37
CA ARG A 392 -11.72 1.96 11.09
C ARG A 392 -12.00 1.12 12.33
N ARG A 393 -12.11 1.74 13.51
CA ARG A 393 -12.39 1.05 14.78
C ARG A 393 -13.66 1.61 15.38
N THR A 394 -14.49 0.73 15.92
CA THR A 394 -15.69 1.10 16.67
C THR A 394 -15.70 0.34 17.99
N ALA A 395 -15.68 1.06 19.11
CA ALA A 395 -15.98 0.48 20.42
C ALA A 395 -17.46 0.70 20.73
N SER A 396 -18.17 -0.33 21.17
CA SER A 396 -19.61 -0.29 21.48
C SER A 396 -19.90 -0.72 22.91
N LEU A 397 -20.91 -0.12 23.52
CA LEU A 397 -21.63 -0.66 24.66
C LEU A 397 -22.93 -1.30 24.17
N GLU A 398 -23.24 -2.50 24.65
CA GLU A 398 -24.31 -3.34 24.11
C GLU A 398 -25.23 -3.81 25.24
N VAL A 399 -26.54 -3.86 24.96
CA VAL A 399 -27.55 -4.43 25.85
C VAL A 399 -28.56 -5.21 25.02
N GLY A 400 -28.98 -6.37 25.51
CA GLY A 400 -29.88 -7.22 24.75
C GLY A 400 -30.39 -8.42 25.53
N ALA A 401 -31.07 -9.32 24.82
CA ALA A 401 -31.57 -10.56 25.38
C ALA A 401 -31.20 -11.74 24.48
N LEU A 402 -30.82 -12.85 25.12
CA LEU A 402 -30.34 -14.06 24.49
C LEU A 402 -31.05 -15.28 25.08
N GLY A 403 -31.40 -16.26 24.24
CA GLY A 403 -32.05 -17.48 24.72
C GLY A 403 -32.28 -18.51 23.63
N PHE A 404 -32.80 -19.67 24.04
CA PHE A 404 -33.20 -20.72 23.11
C PHE A 404 -34.41 -20.30 22.28
N LEU A 405 -34.45 -20.70 21.01
CA LEU A 405 -35.55 -20.39 20.10
C LEU A 405 -36.75 -21.30 20.35
N ASP A 406 -36.53 -22.55 20.73
CA ASP A 406 -37.61 -23.48 21.04
C ASP A 406 -38.18 -23.21 22.46
N GLY A 407 -39.46 -23.54 22.64
CA GLY A 407 -40.15 -23.28 23.92
C GLY A 407 -39.79 -24.25 25.03
N ARG A 408 -39.27 -25.44 24.70
CA ARG A 408 -38.94 -26.49 25.66
C ARG A 408 -37.63 -26.13 26.38
N SER A 409 -36.56 -25.86 25.63
CA SER A 409 -35.25 -25.48 26.19
C SER A 409 -35.30 -24.16 26.96
N ARG A 410 -36.18 -23.22 26.57
CA ARG A 410 -36.43 -22.00 27.36
C ARG A 410 -36.99 -22.27 28.76
N ARG A 411 -37.72 -23.38 28.95
CA ARG A 411 -38.36 -23.74 30.23
C ARG A 411 -37.52 -24.72 31.05
N GLU A 412 -36.73 -25.56 30.38
CA GLU A 412 -35.99 -26.66 30.98
C GLU A 412 -34.48 -26.37 31.14
N VAL A 413 -33.88 -25.55 30.28
CA VAL A 413 -32.41 -25.34 30.23
C VAL A 413 -32.02 -23.94 30.70
N LEU A 414 -32.36 -22.92 29.92
CA LEU A 414 -32.04 -21.52 30.24
C LEU A 414 -33.11 -20.61 29.62
N PRO A 415 -33.88 -19.89 30.44
CA PRO A 415 -34.78 -18.85 29.94
C PRO A 415 -34.04 -17.70 29.26
N PRO A 416 -34.76 -16.85 28.50
CA PRO A 416 -34.17 -15.64 27.93
C PRO A 416 -33.48 -14.79 28.99
N THR A 417 -32.19 -14.55 28.80
CA THR A 417 -31.31 -13.84 29.73
C THR A 417 -30.99 -12.47 29.15
N VAL A 418 -31.25 -11.42 29.94
CA VAL A 418 -30.82 -10.06 29.61
C VAL A 418 -29.31 -9.97 29.85
N MET A 419 -28.59 -9.42 28.89
CA MET A 419 -27.14 -9.27 28.93
C MET A 419 -26.75 -7.84 28.60
N ALA A 420 -25.67 -7.37 29.24
CA ALA A 420 -25.01 -6.11 28.95
C ALA A 420 -23.52 -6.35 28.71
N GLY A 421 -22.90 -5.60 27.82
CA GLY A 421 -21.55 -5.90 27.35
C GLY A 421 -20.89 -4.77 26.61
N ALA A 422 -19.71 -5.08 26.07
CA ALA A 422 -18.95 -4.21 25.21
C ALA A 422 -18.46 -4.96 23.97
N GLY A 423 -18.33 -4.25 22.86
CA GLY A 423 -17.85 -4.76 21.59
C GLY A 423 -16.75 -3.90 20.99
N LEU A 424 -15.92 -4.51 20.15
CA LEU A 424 -14.94 -3.85 19.31
C LEU A 424 -15.08 -4.38 17.89
N ARG A 425 -15.31 -3.49 16.93
CA ARG A 425 -15.30 -3.79 15.50
C ARG A 425 -14.10 -3.14 14.83
N LEU A 426 -13.36 -3.93 14.06
CA LEU A 426 -12.26 -3.48 13.23
C LEU A 426 -12.65 -3.67 11.75
N ARG A 427 -12.66 -2.57 10.99
CA ARG A 427 -13.13 -2.56 9.60
C ARG A 427 -12.04 -2.83 8.58
N GLY A 428 -12.36 -3.67 7.60
CA GLY A 428 -11.49 -4.02 6.48
C GLY A 428 -10.13 -4.53 6.93
N VAL A 429 -10.09 -5.47 7.88
CA VAL A 429 -8.83 -6.01 8.42
C VAL A 429 -8.43 -7.32 7.73
N LEU A 430 -9.38 -8.02 7.11
CA LEU A 430 -9.16 -9.32 6.45
C LEU A 430 -9.49 -9.25 4.95
N LEU A 431 -8.89 -10.18 4.17
CA LEU A 431 -9.06 -10.34 2.72
C LEU A 431 -8.97 -9.01 1.96
N GLU A 432 -7.78 -8.42 1.85
CA GLU A 432 -7.55 -7.17 1.09
C GLU A 432 -8.51 -6.04 1.50
N GLN A 433 -8.76 -5.94 2.82
CA GLN A 433 -9.64 -4.95 3.42
C GLN A 433 -11.14 -5.10 3.09
N ARG A 434 -11.59 -6.28 2.67
CA ARG A 434 -13.00 -6.56 2.36
C ARG A 434 -13.83 -7.07 3.55
N LEU A 435 -13.17 -7.59 4.59
CA LEU A 435 -13.86 -8.18 5.73
C LEU A 435 -13.54 -7.48 7.06
N ASP A 436 -14.60 -7.29 7.84
CA ASP A 436 -14.55 -6.76 9.20
C ASP A 436 -14.37 -7.89 10.21
N VAL A 437 -13.80 -7.55 11.37
CA VAL A 437 -13.70 -8.43 12.53
C VAL A 437 -14.37 -7.75 13.71
N GLY A 438 -15.35 -8.41 14.32
CA GLY A 438 -16.01 -8.01 15.55
C GLY A 438 -15.66 -8.94 16.70
N VAL A 439 -15.40 -8.39 17.88
CA VAL A 439 -15.27 -9.12 19.14
C VAL A 439 -16.20 -8.49 20.17
N ASP A 440 -16.96 -9.27 20.91
CA ASP A 440 -17.85 -8.77 21.97
C ASP A 440 -17.84 -9.66 23.20
N LEU A 441 -17.97 -9.03 24.37
CA LEU A 441 -18.10 -9.68 25.67
C LEU A 441 -19.37 -9.15 26.34
N ALA A 442 -20.29 -10.06 26.67
CA ALA A 442 -21.53 -9.75 27.37
C ALA A 442 -21.67 -10.57 28.64
N VAL A 443 -22.24 -9.97 29.68
CA VAL A 443 -22.53 -10.62 30.97
C VAL A 443 -24.01 -10.47 31.31
N GLY A 444 -24.60 -11.51 31.89
CA GLY A 444 -26.00 -11.53 32.29
C GLY A 444 -26.20 -12.35 33.55
N ALA A 445 -27.26 -12.05 34.30
CA ALA A 445 -27.64 -12.82 35.48
C ALA A 445 -29.14 -12.74 35.71
N GLY A 446 -29.70 -13.76 36.36
CA GLY A 446 -31.13 -13.79 36.66
C GLY A 446 -31.50 -14.80 37.75
N ARG A 447 -32.75 -14.73 38.19
CA ARG A 447 -33.40 -15.68 39.11
C ARG A 447 -34.75 -16.04 38.54
N GLN A 448 -34.99 -17.32 38.27
CA GLN A 448 -36.24 -17.81 37.67
C GLN A 448 -36.51 -19.26 38.07
N SER A 449 -37.70 -19.80 37.80
CA SER A 449 -38.04 -21.20 38.10
C SER A 449 -37.98 -22.07 36.84
N LEU A 450 -37.19 -23.14 36.86
CA LEU A 450 -37.14 -24.14 35.79
C LEU A 450 -38.18 -25.24 36.02
N ARG A 451 -38.78 -25.76 34.95
CA ARG A 451 -39.73 -26.88 35.05
C ARG A 451 -38.97 -28.20 34.99
N LEU A 452 -39.29 -29.12 35.91
CA LEU A 452 -38.70 -30.46 35.93
C LEU A 452 -39.50 -31.44 35.07
N ASP A 453 -38.83 -32.42 34.48
CA ASP A 453 -39.46 -33.49 33.68
C ASP A 453 -40.45 -34.34 34.51
N MET A 454 -40.17 -34.52 35.80
CA MET A 454 -41.02 -35.24 36.76
C MET A 454 -42.21 -34.42 37.29
N GLY A 455 -42.37 -33.17 36.82
CA GLY A 455 -43.36 -32.22 37.34
C GLY A 455 -42.82 -31.30 38.45
N GLY A 456 -43.42 -30.12 38.60
CA GLY A 456 -42.99 -29.08 39.55
C GLY A 456 -42.00 -28.07 38.96
N THR A 457 -41.57 -27.11 39.79
CA THR A 457 -40.60 -26.06 39.40
C THR A 457 -39.53 -25.87 40.45
N VAL A 458 -38.29 -25.62 40.02
CA VAL A 458 -37.16 -25.35 40.92
C VAL A 458 -36.64 -23.93 40.71
N PRO A 459 -36.49 -23.12 41.77
CA PRO A 459 -35.87 -21.82 41.66
C PRO A 459 -34.38 -21.96 41.35
N VAL A 460 -33.95 -21.28 40.29
CA VAL A 460 -32.58 -21.27 39.78
C VAL A 460 -32.09 -19.84 39.65
N ARG A 461 -30.96 -19.57 40.28
CA ARG A 461 -30.17 -18.38 40.00
C ARG A 461 -29.14 -18.74 38.93
N HIS A 462 -28.93 -17.86 37.95
CA HIS A 462 -27.92 -18.09 36.94
C HIS A 462 -27.07 -16.84 36.68
N ARG A 463 -25.86 -17.07 36.16
CA ARG A 463 -24.93 -16.08 35.62
C ARG A 463 -24.40 -16.60 34.30
N ALA A 464 -24.37 -15.74 33.30
CA ALA A 464 -23.92 -16.04 31.95
C ALA A 464 -22.86 -15.04 31.53
N VAL A 465 -21.79 -15.52 30.91
CA VAL A 465 -20.76 -14.71 30.25
C VAL A 465 -20.62 -15.24 28.82
N MET A 466 -20.77 -14.36 27.83
CA MET A 466 -20.66 -14.70 26.42
C MET A 466 -19.53 -13.91 25.78
N LEU A 467 -18.58 -14.61 25.15
CA LEU A 467 -17.53 -14.03 24.32
C LEU A 467 -17.76 -14.44 22.87
N GLY A 468 -17.89 -13.47 21.98
CA GLY A 468 -18.16 -13.70 20.56
C GLY A 468 -17.08 -13.15 19.64
N VAL A 469 -16.84 -13.84 18.53
CA VAL A 469 -16.07 -13.34 17.39
C VAL A 469 -16.91 -13.47 16.14
N THR A 470 -17.01 -12.40 15.36
CA THR A 470 -17.73 -12.35 14.08
C THR A 470 -16.80 -11.85 13.00
N VAL A 471 -16.84 -12.49 11.83
CA VAL A 471 -16.06 -12.07 10.66
C VAL A 471 -17.01 -11.96 9.48
N GLY A 472 -17.01 -10.82 8.79
CA GLY A 472 -17.92 -10.64 7.67
C GLY A 472 -17.84 -9.28 7.00
N PRO A 473 -18.43 -9.15 5.80
CA PRO A 473 -18.51 -7.87 5.12
C PRO A 473 -19.43 -6.89 5.86
N SER A 474 -19.16 -5.61 5.64
CA SER A 474 -20.11 -4.54 5.92
C SER A 474 -20.24 -3.60 4.73
N TRP A 475 -21.39 -2.96 4.64
CA TRP A 475 -21.75 -2.01 3.59
C TRP A 475 -22.29 -0.74 4.24
N GLU A 476 -21.93 0.43 3.72
CA GLU A 476 -22.46 1.71 4.17
C GLU A 476 -23.14 2.46 3.02
N TRP A 477 -24.36 2.93 3.27
CA TRP A 477 -25.15 3.78 2.38
C TRP A 477 -25.53 5.06 3.13
N GLY A 478 -24.70 6.10 2.99
CA GLY A 478 -24.87 7.33 3.75
C GLY A 478 -24.80 7.07 5.25
N ARG A 479 -25.86 7.38 6.01
CA ARG A 479 -25.91 7.15 7.46
C ARG A 479 -26.24 5.71 7.85
N LEU A 480 -26.78 4.92 6.93
CA LEU A 480 -27.16 3.53 7.19
C LEU A 480 -25.97 2.61 6.88
N GLY A 481 -25.73 1.61 7.72
CA GLY A 481 -24.77 0.55 7.44
C GLY A 481 -25.35 -0.82 7.76
N VAL A 482 -25.00 -1.83 6.97
CA VAL A 482 -25.41 -3.22 7.20
C VAL A 482 -24.15 -4.08 7.33
N SER A 483 -24.16 -5.02 8.27
CA SER A 483 -23.08 -6.00 8.43
C SER A 483 -23.66 -7.39 8.60
N THR A 484 -22.92 -8.39 8.15
CA THR A 484 -23.36 -9.78 8.27
C THR A 484 -22.16 -10.73 8.20
N GLY A 485 -22.20 -11.86 8.90
CA GLY A 485 -21.15 -12.86 8.75
C GLY A 485 -21.21 -14.02 9.74
N PRO A 486 -20.39 -15.05 9.50
CA PRO A 486 -20.19 -16.14 10.44
C PRO A 486 -19.72 -15.63 11.81
N ARG A 487 -20.18 -16.31 12.85
CA ARG A 487 -19.89 -16.04 14.26
C ARG A 487 -19.52 -17.32 14.98
N VAL A 488 -18.61 -17.22 15.94
CA VAL A 488 -18.37 -18.23 16.95
C VAL A 488 -18.53 -17.56 18.32
N ALA A 489 -19.33 -18.15 19.20
CA ALA A 489 -19.57 -17.60 20.53
C ALA A 489 -19.32 -18.68 21.60
N ALA A 490 -18.53 -18.34 22.60
CA ALA A 490 -18.35 -19.13 23.81
C ALA A 490 -19.31 -18.62 24.90
N LEU A 491 -20.09 -19.52 25.50
CA LEU A 491 -20.96 -19.24 26.63
C LEU A 491 -20.46 -19.98 27.87
N TRP A 492 -20.11 -19.23 28.90
CA TRP A 492 -19.91 -19.73 30.25
C TRP A 492 -21.18 -19.47 31.06
N LEU A 493 -21.76 -20.52 31.64
CA LEU A 493 -23.00 -20.49 32.40
C LEU A 493 -22.78 -21.13 33.77
N GLU A 494 -23.11 -20.39 34.82
CA GLU A 494 -23.19 -20.86 36.20
C GLU A 494 -24.65 -20.85 36.65
N ARG A 495 -25.15 -21.95 37.21
CA ARG A 495 -26.50 -22.10 37.72
C ARG A 495 -26.46 -22.64 39.14
N SER A 496 -27.25 -22.06 40.04
CA SER A 496 -27.41 -22.49 41.43
C SER A 496 -28.86 -22.86 41.67
N PHE A 497 -29.07 -24.12 42.05
CA PHE A 497 -30.39 -24.69 42.36
C PHE A 497 -30.60 -24.61 43.88
N GLN A 498 -31.70 -23.98 44.30
CA GLN A 498 -32.08 -23.88 45.71
C GLN A 498 -33.23 -24.84 45.99
N LEU A 499 -32.94 -26.01 46.56
CA LEU A 499 -33.94 -26.98 47.02
C LEU A 499 -33.91 -27.06 48.55
N ASP A 500 -35.05 -27.35 49.17
CA ASP A 500 -35.23 -27.38 50.63
C ASP A 500 -34.26 -28.36 51.34
N LEU A 501 -33.75 -29.36 50.63
CA LEU A 501 -32.88 -30.42 51.15
C LEU A 501 -31.52 -30.52 50.42
N LEU A 502 -31.25 -29.70 49.40
CA LEU A 502 -30.02 -29.77 48.60
C LEU A 502 -29.74 -28.44 47.87
N SER A 503 -28.54 -27.89 48.02
CA SER A 503 -28.03 -26.84 47.13
C SER A 503 -27.03 -27.44 46.16
N GLN A 504 -27.25 -27.27 44.86
CA GLN A 504 -26.33 -27.75 43.83
C GLN A 504 -25.95 -26.60 42.90
N ASP A 505 -24.66 -26.46 42.63
CA ASP A 505 -24.13 -25.52 41.65
C ASP A 505 -23.64 -26.27 40.42
N GLU A 506 -24.00 -25.77 39.25
CA GLU A 506 -23.56 -26.29 37.97
C GLU A 506 -22.81 -25.22 37.18
N ARG A 507 -21.70 -25.61 36.57
CA ARG A 507 -20.90 -24.75 35.69
C ARG A 507 -20.71 -25.44 34.36
N TYR A 508 -20.97 -24.70 33.28
CA TYR A 508 -20.88 -25.20 31.92
C TYR A 508 -20.20 -24.19 31.02
N LEU A 509 -19.25 -24.65 30.19
CA LEU A 509 -18.65 -23.87 29.12
C LEU A 509 -18.94 -24.56 27.80
N THR A 510 -19.38 -23.79 26.81
CA THR A 510 -19.70 -24.30 25.48
C THR A 510 -19.38 -23.29 24.41
N VAL A 511 -19.17 -23.77 23.19
CA VAL A 511 -18.83 -22.95 22.03
C VAL A 511 -19.77 -23.30 20.89
N TRP A 512 -20.44 -22.30 20.35
CA TRP A 512 -21.45 -22.48 19.32
C TRP A 512 -21.08 -21.71 18.05
N PRO A 513 -21.06 -22.37 16.88
CA PRO A 513 -21.01 -21.68 15.62
C PRO A 513 -22.36 -21.02 15.34
N GLY A 514 -22.35 -19.99 14.49
CA GLY A 514 -23.55 -19.30 14.10
C GLY A 514 -23.32 -18.18 13.12
N TRP A 515 -24.27 -17.26 13.09
CA TRP A 515 -24.34 -16.13 12.19
C TRP A 515 -24.77 -14.88 12.95
N MET A 516 -24.23 -13.73 12.57
CA MET A 516 -24.65 -12.43 13.08
C MET A 516 -24.95 -11.49 11.93
N GLY A 517 -26.03 -10.73 12.07
CA GLY A 517 -26.38 -9.62 11.19
C GLY A 517 -26.59 -8.36 12.02
N GLY A 518 -26.25 -7.21 11.47
CA GLY A 518 -26.40 -5.92 12.16
C GLY A 518 -26.81 -4.81 11.21
N VAL A 519 -27.67 -3.91 11.70
CA VAL A 519 -28.03 -2.66 11.06
C VAL A 519 -27.55 -1.52 11.94
N SER A 520 -26.78 -0.62 11.36
CA SER A 520 -26.15 0.51 12.04
C SER A 520 -26.61 1.84 11.45
N TRP A 521 -26.66 2.86 12.30
CA TRP A 521 -27.07 4.21 11.97
C TRP A 521 -26.06 5.21 12.53
N ARG A 522 -25.42 5.99 11.65
CA ARG A 522 -24.42 6.99 12.04
C ARG A 522 -25.09 8.27 12.53
N VAL A 523 -24.68 8.71 13.72
CA VAL A 523 -25.09 9.96 14.36
C VAL A 523 -23.87 10.89 14.40
N GLY A 524 -23.69 11.69 13.35
CA GLY A 524 -22.50 12.52 13.18
C GLY A 524 -21.26 11.72 12.74
N ALA A 525 -20.07 12.25 13.02
CA ALA A 525 -18.81 11.68 12.54
C ALA A 525 -18.30 10.48 13.37
N ARG A 526 -18.65 10.43 14.66
CA ARG A 526 -18.07 9.47 15.61
C ARG A 526 -19.08 8.56 16.30
N LEU A 527 -20.35 8.94 16.43
CA LEU A 527 -21.33 8.10 17.13
C LEU A 527 -22.07 7.20 16.13
N VAL A 528 -22.31 5.97 16.54
CA VAL A 528 -23.10 4.99 15.77
C VAL A 528 -24.06 4.28 16.72
N LEU A 529 -25.30 4.13 16.30
CA LEU A 529 -26.28 3.26 16.94
C LEU A 529 -26.40 1.99 16.11
N GLU A 530 -26.51 0.84 16.74
CA GLU A 530 -26.59 -0.42 16.01
C GLU A 530 -27.50 -1.43 16.68
N ALA A 531 -28.32 -2.10 15.88
CA ALA A 531 -29.12 -3.25 16.26
C ALA A 531 -28.52 -4.51 15.61
N LYS A 532 -28.14 -5.49 16.43
CA LYS A 532 -27.55 -6.77 16.00
C LYS A 532 -28.50 -7.91 16.34
N GLY A 533 -28.65 -8.84 15.41
CA GLY A 533 -29.27 -10.14 15.63
C GLY A 533 -28.22 -11.25 15.51
N GLN A 534 -28.28 -12.23 16.40
CA GLN A 534 -27.43 -13.41 16.31
C GLN A 534 -28.25 -14.69 16.37
N LEU A 535 -27.79 -15.68 15.60
CA LEU A 535 -28.32 -17.02 15.54
C LEU A 535 -27.15 -18.00 15.73
N LEU A 536 -27.23 -18.85 16.73
CA LEU A 536 -26.21 -19.82 17.12
C LEU A 536 -26.83 -21.23 17.10
N TRP A 537 -26.04 -22.21 16.67
CA TRP A 537 -26.41 -23.62 16.79
C TRP A 537 -25.86 -24.15 18.12
N ALA A 538 -26.74 -24.23 19.12
CA ALA A 538 -26.39 -24.71 20.45
C ALA A 538 -26.44 -26.24 20.51
N TYR A 539 -25.35 -26.86 20.98
CA TYR A 539 -25.31 -28.30 21.22
C TYR A 539 -25.51 -28.57 22.71
N VAL A 540 -26.70 -29.03 23.08
CA VAL A 540 -27.06 -29.25 24.49
C VAL A 540 -27.26 -30.75 24.73
N PRO A 541 -26.60 -31.35 25.74
CA PRO A 541 -26.89 -32.70 26.17
C PRO A 541 -28.21 -32.72 26.95
N VAL A 542 -29.19 -33.48 26.45
CA VAL A 542 -30.48 -33.72 27.13
C VAL A 542 -30.68 -35.24 27.19
N ASP A 543 -30.86 -35.80 28.39
CA ASP A 543 -31.09 -37.23 28.61
C ASP A 543 -30.04 -38.16 27.97
N GLY A 544 -28.76 -37.79 28.06
CA GLY A 544 -27.66 -38.57 27.49
C GLY A 544 -27.54 -38.52 25.96
N ARG A 545 -28.33 -37.66 25.27
CA ARG A 545 -28.21 -37.40 23.83
C ARG A 545 -27.96 -35.92 23.55
N THR A 546 -26.91 -35.62 22.78
CA THR A 546 -26.63 -34.26 22.32
C THR A 546 -27.60 -33.86 21.22
N ARG A 547 -28.37 -32.78 21.43
CA ARG A 547 -29.26 -32.20 20.43
C ARG A 547 -28.77 -30.84 19.98
N ALA A 548 -28.88 -30.56 18.68
CA ALA A 548 -28.68 -29.22 18.15
C ALA A 548 -29.98 -28.43 18.30
N VAL A 549 -29.90 -27.31 19.00
CA VAL A 549 -31.01 -26.42 19.33
C VAL A 549 -30.67 -25.02 18.85
N GLY A 550 -31.63 -24.32 18.26
CA GLY A 550 -31.43 -22.92 17.88
C GLY A 550 -31.33 -22.04 19.13
N PHE A 551 -30.29 -21.22 19.19
CA PHE A 551 -30.12 -20.18 20.21
C PHE A 551 -29.97 -18.84 19.50
N GLY A 552 -30.55 -17.78 20.03
CA GLY A 552 -30.46 -16.49 19.36
C GLY A 552 -30.78 -15.32 20.27
N GLY A 553 -30.60 -14.13 19.74
CA GLY A 553 -30.91 -12.92 20.49
C GLY A 553 -30.74 -11.65 19.69
N LEU A 554 -31.17 -10.57 20.32
CA LEU A 554 -31.10 -9.20 19.79
C LEU A 554 -30.31 -8.34 20.77
N LEU A 555 -29.39 -7.55 20.22
CA LEU A 555 -28.53 -6.62 20.94
C LEU A 555 -28.70 -5.22 20.34
N LEU A 556 -28.93 -4.24 21.19
CA LEU A 556 -28.87 -2.83 20.86
C LEU A 556 -27.56 -2.27 21.38
N SER A 557 -26.90 -1.44 20.59
CA SER A 557 -25.59 -0.91 20.93
C SER A 557 -25.42 0.55 20.54
N GLY A 558 -24.68 1.27 21.39
CA GLY A 558 -24.17 2.61 21.11
C GLY A 558 -22.66 2.56 21.02
N GLY A 559 -22.10 3.01 19.91
CA GLY A 559 -20.68 2.91 19.61
C GLY A 559 -20.02 4.25 19.27
N TYR A 560 -18.72 4.29 19.54
CA TYR A 560 -17.82 5.39 19.21
C TYR A 560 -16.78 4.93 18.20
N ARG A 561 -16.68 5.64 17.08
CA ARG A 561 -15.72 5.41 16.02
C ARG A 561 -14.46 6.24 16.26
N PHE A 562 -13.30 5.59 16.20
CA PHE A 562 -11.98 6.20 16.42
C PHE A 562 -10.90 5.64 15.50
#